data_AF-A0A6M1E7T5-F1
#
_entry.id   AF-A0A6M1E7T5-F1
#
_cell.length_a   1.000
_cell.length_b   1.000
_cell.length_c   1.000
_cell.angle_alpha   90.00
_cell.angle_beta   90.00
_cell.angle_gamma   90.00
#
_symmetry.space_group_name_H-M   'P 1'
#
loop_
_entity.id
_entity.type
_entity.pdbx_description
1 polymer ?
#
loop_
_entity_poly.entity_id
_entity_poly.type
_entity_poly.pdbx_seq_one_letter_code
_entity_poly.pdbx_strand_id
1 'polypeptide(L)'
;MERIKHIISFATVLFLGAVLLFGGAYGLQQQVDAVFLSGQYIVLCIFLYGVTVFAYTISYLGMVQNPEFGVYGILGGITLKMLISLSFFIFLMYRFPGENRMLLGLNFFCIYFLMSFFEVMILLRNLRRKIK
;
A
#
# COMPACT_ATOMS: atom_id res chain seq x y z
N MET A 1 -12.70 -19.86 -8.78
CA MET A 1 -13.47 -18.61 -8.95
C MET A 1 -13.54 -17.78 -7.66
N GLU A 2 -13.79 -18.37 -6.48
CA GLU A 2 -13.89 -17.61 -5.22
C GLU A 2 -12.62 -16.86 -4.78
N ARG A 3 -11.42 -17.43 -5.00
CA ARG A 3 -10.15 -16.79 -4.65
C ARG A 3 -9.94 -15.43 -5.36
N ILE A 4 -10.29 -15.38 -6.65
CA ILE A 4 -10.20 -14.18 -7.48
C ILE A 4 -11.19 -13.12 -6.98
N LYS A 5 -12.39 -13.53 -6.55
CA LYS A 5 -13.40 -12.61 -5.99
C LYS A 5 -12.91 -11.90 -4.73
N HIS A 6 -12.17 -12.60 -3.85
CA HIS A 6 -11.56 -12.00 -2.65
C HIS A 6 -10.46 -10.99 -2.98
N ILE A 7 -9.63 -11.28 -3.99
CA ILE A 7 -8.56 -10.38 -4.42
C ILE A 7 -9.15 -9.13 -5.07
N ILE A 8 -10.14 -9.28 -5.96
CA ILE A 8 -10.83 -8.15 -6.60
C ILE A 8 -11.58 -7.32 -5.56
N SER A 9 -12.26 -7.96 -4.59
CA SER A 9 -12.94 -7.25 -3.51
C SER A 9 -11.98 -6.44 -2.65
N PHE A 10 -10.80 -6.98 -2.34
CA PHE A 10 -9.76 -6.23 -1.64
C PHE A 10 -9.27 -5.05 -2.48
N ALA A 11 -8.91 -5.28 -3.75
CA ALA A 11 -8.40 -4.25 -4.64
C ALA A 11 -9.41 -3.11 -4.81
N THR A 12 -10.70 -3.41 -4.94
CA THR A 12 -11.76 -2.39 -5.06
C THR A 12 -11.94 -1.57 -3.78
N VAL A 13 -11.95 -2.21 -2.60
CA VAL A 13 -12.02 -1.49 -1.31
C VAL A 13 -10.78 -0.62 -1.12
N LEU A 14 -9.59 -1.15 -1.42
CA LEU A 14 -8.34 -0.41 -1.34
C LEU A 14 -8.33 0.76 -2.33
N PHE A 15 -8.83 0.57 -3.54
CA PHE A 15 -8.92 1.60 -4.57
C PHE A 15 -9.86 2.73 -4.15
N LEU A 16 -11.05 2.41 -3.65
CA LEU A 16 -11.99 3.41 -3.15
C LEU A 16 -11.40 4.19 -1.97
N GLY A 17 -10.74 3.48 -1.03
CA GLY A 17 -10.03 4.13 0.08
C GLY A 17 -8.87 5.02 -0.40
N ALA A 18 -8.10 4.56 -1.38
CA ALA A 18 -7.00 5.31 -1.98
C ALA A 18 -7.49 6.58 -2.68
N VAL A 19 -8.53 6.48 -3.51
CA VAL A 19 -9.11 7.62 -4.22
C VAL A 19 -9.70 8.63 -3.22
N LEU A 20 -10.41 8.16 -2.20
CA LEU A 20 -11.00 9.04 -1.19
C LEU A 20 -9.93 9.79 -0.40
N LEU A 21 -8.91 9.07 0.11
CA LEU A 21 -7.91 9.66 1.00
C LEU A 21 -6.86 10.46 0.22
N PHE A 22 -6.32 9.90 -0.87
CA PHE A 22 -5.27 10.55 -1.64
C PHE A 22 -5.80 11.56 -2.64
N GLY A 23 -6.93 11.28 -3.29
CA GLY A 23 -7.63 12.26 -4.11
C GLY A 23 -8.16 13.41 -3.25
N GLY A 24 -8.65 13.12 -2.04
CA GLY A 24 -9.03 14.14 -1.05
C GLY A 24 -7.85 15.02 -0.64
N ALA A 25 -6.69 14.43 -0.32
CA ALA A 25 -5.48 15.19 0.01
C ALA A 25 -5.01 16.07 -1.15
N TYR A 26 -5.05 15.55 -2.39
CA TYR A 26 -4.71 16.32 -3.59
C TYR A 26 -5.68 17.49 -3.81
N GLY A 27 -6.99 17.25 -3.63
CA GLY A 27 -8.01 18.30 -3.72
C GLY A 27 -7.85 19.39 -2.65
N LEU A 28 -7.49 19.02 -1.42
CA LEU A 28 -7.23 19.97 -0.34
C LEU A 28 -6.03 20.87 -0.64
N GLN A 29 -4.96 20.36 -1.27
CA GLN A 29 -3.81 21.19 -1.64
C GLN A 29 -4.17 22.27 -2.66
N GLN A 30 -5.15 22.06 -3.52
CA GLN A 30 -5.59 23.09 -4.47
C GLN A 30 -6.33 24.26 -3.80
N GLN A 31 -6.80 24.07 -2.56
CA GLN A 31 -7.57 25.05 -1.81
C GLN A 31 -6.71 25.80 -0.76
N VAL A 32 -5.47 25.38 -0.54
CA VAL A 32 -4.60 25.89 0.52
C VAL A 32 -3.23 26.25 -0.07
N ASP A 33 -2.74 27.46 0.20
CA ASP A 33 -1.42 27.93 -0.30
C ASP A 33 -0.21 27.22 0.32
N ALA A 34 -0.43 26.31 1.27
CA ALA A 34 0.63 25.53 1.90
C ALA A 34 0.99 24.31 1.05
N VAL A 35 2.30 24.09 0.82
CA VAL A 35 2.80 22.91 0.09
C VAL A 35 3.05 21.76 1.06
N PHE A 36 2.17 20.76 1.06
CA PHE A 36 2.29 19.56 1.90
C PHE A 36 2.44 18.26 1.09
N LEU A 37 2.12 18.25 -0.19
CA LEU A 37 2.36 17.13 -1.11
C LEU A 37 3.64 17.35 -1.91
N SER A 38 4.42 16.29 -2.06
CA SER A 38 5.59 16.29 -2.93
C SER A 38 5.16 16.30 -4.41
N GLY A 39 6.02 16.78 -5.31
CA GLY A 39 5.78 16.76 -6.75
C GLY A 39 5.61 15.33 -7.30
N GLN A 40 6.23 14.33 -6.64
CA GLN A 40 6.08 12.92 -6.97
C GLN A 40 4.92 12.21 -6.24
N TYR A 41 4.03 12.94 -5.57
CA TYR A 41 2.94 12.35 -4.77
C TYR A 41 2.04 11.38 -5.55
N ILE A 42 1.63 11.76 -6.77
CA ILE A 42 0.76 10.91 -7.60
C ILE A 42 1.50 9.61 -7.99
N VAL A 43 2.78 9.71 -8.32
CA VAL A 43 3.63 8.57 -8.67
C VAL A 43 3.75 7.62 -7.47
N LEU A 44 3.98 8.17 -6.27
CA LEU A 44 4.00 7.40 -5.02
C LEU A 44 2.67 6.68 -4.77
N CYS A 45 1.54 7.36 -4.96
CA CYS A 45 0.22 6.76 -4.77
C CYS A 45 -0.02 5.57 -5.69
N ILE A 46 0.22 5.73 -6.99
CA ILE A 46 0.00 4.68 -7.99
C ILE A 46 0.92 3.48 -7.73
N PHE A 47 2.21 3.76 -7.48
CA PHE A 47 3.19 2.70 -7.24
C PHE A 47 2.89 1.92 -5.96
N LEU A 48 2.67 2.61 -4.84
CA LEU A 48 2.41 1.96 -3.54
C LEU A 48 1.07 1.21 -3.53
N TYR A 49 0.07 1.71 -4.25
CA TYR A 49 -1.17 0.96 -4.47
C TYR A 49 -0.90 -0.36 -5.21
N GLY A 50 -0.18 -0.30 -6.33
CA GLY A 50 0.17 -1.49 -7.12
C GLY A 50 0.94 -2.54 -6.32
N VAL A 51 1.97 -2.10 -5.59
CA VAL A 51 2.77 -2.99 -4.73
C VAL A 51 1.92 -3.58 -3.60
N THR A 52 0.98 -2.83 -3.03
CA THR A 52 0.10 -3.33 -1.97
C THR A 52 -0.88 -4.39 -2.49
N VAL A 53 -1.45 -4.21 -3.68
CA VAL A 53 -2.30 -5.24 -4.32
C VAL A 53 -1.49 -6.50 -4.62
N PHE A 54 -0.26 -6.34 -5.10
CA PHE A 54 0.65 -7.44 -5.37
C PHE A 54 1.01 -8.23 -4.09
N ALA A 55 1.42 -7.53 -3.04
CA ALA A 55 1.79 -8.14 -1.76
C ALA A 55 0.61 -8.85 -1.08
N TYR A 56 -0.57 -8.23 -1.08
CA TYR A 56 -1.79 -8.87 -0.62
C TYR A 56 -2.09 -10.15 -1.39
N THR A 57 -1.89 -10.16 -2.71
CA THR A 57 -2.11 -11.34 -3.55
C THR A 57 -1.19 -12.48 -3.12
N ILE A 58 0.10 -12.21 -2.93
CA ILE A 58 1.08 -13.21 -2.45
C ILE A 58 0.69 -13.73 -1.06
N SER A 59 0.40 -12.84 -0.12
CA SER A 59 0.01 -13.22 1.24
C SER A 59 -1.26 -14.05 1.26
N TYR A 60 -2.27 -13.67 0.48
CA TYR A 60 -3.53 -14.41 0.38
C TYR A 60 -3.31 -15.81 -0.22
N LEU A 61 -2.47 -15.95 -1.24
CA LEU A 61 -2.12 -17.26 -1.81
C LEU A 61 -1.43 -18.16 -0.79
N GLY A 62 -0.47 -17.62 -0.03
CA GLY A 62 0.21 -18.33 1.06
C GLY A 62 -0.77 -18.81 2.14
N MET A 63 -1.71 -17.95 2.55
CA MET A 63 -2.74 -18.29 3.54
C MET A 63 -3.73 -19.38 3.07
N VAL A 64 -3.92 -19.53 1.76
CA VAL A 64 -4.87 -20.51 1.22
C VAL A 64 -4.24 -21.91 1.11
N GLN A 65 -2.91 -22.01 0.94
CA GLN A 65 -2.23 -23.31 0.87
C GLN A 65 -2.18 -24.00 2.22
N ASN A 66 -1.78 -23.30 3.28
CA ASN A 66 -1.76 -23.86 4.64
C ASN A 66 -2.14 -22.77 5.66
N PRO A 67 -3.29 -22.87 6.34
CA PRO A 67 -3.76 -21.85 7.27
C PRO A 67 -2.84 -21.67 8.49
N GLU A 68 -2.17 -22.73 8.94
CA GLU A 68 -1.17 -22.69 10.02
C GLU A 68 0.06 -21.85 9.65
N PHE A 69 0.44 -21.85 8.36
CA PHE A 69 1.52 -21.02 7.84
C PHE A 69 1.03 -19.65 7.31
N GLY A 70 -0.25 -19.31 7.51
CA GLY A 70 -0.83 -18.08 7.01
C GLY A 70 -0.16 -16.82 7.55
N VAL A 71 0.33 -16.85 8.80
CA VAL A 71 1.10 -15.75 9.40
C VAL A 71 2.42 -15.53 8.66
N TYR A 72 3.12 -16.59 8.25
CA TYR A 72 4.35 -16.49 7.48
C TYR A 72 4.11 -15.95 6.06
N GLY A 73 2.98 -16.30 5.44
CA GLY A 73 2.56 -15.71 4.17
C GLY A 73 2.29 -14.20 4.26
N ILE A 74 1.66 -13.76 5.36
CA ILE A 74 1.46 -12.33 5.65
C ILE A 74 2.81 -11.63 5.88
N LEU A 75 3.66 -12.19 6.75
CA LEU A 75 4.98 -11.61 7.05
C LEU A 75 5.86 -11.51 5.80
N GLY A 76 5.87 -12.55 4.97
CA GLY A 76 6.63 -12.59 3.72
C GLY A 76 6.14 -11.54 2.71
N GLY A 77 4.84 -11.43 2.49
CA GLY A 77 4.27 -10.43 1.58
C GLY A 77 4.56 -8.99 2.03
N ILE A 78 4.39 -8.69 3.32
CA ILE A 78 4.70 -7.37 3.90
C ILE A 78 6.20 -7.06 3.76
N THR A 79 7.07 -8.02 4.04
CA THR A 79 8.52 -7.84 3.93
C THR A 79 8.93 -7.57 2.49
N LEU A 80 8.39 -8.34 1.53
CA LEU A 80 8.65 -8.15 0.11
C LEU A 80 8.18 -6.76 -0.36
N LYS A 81 6.97 -6.36 0.03
CA LYS A 81 6.44 -5.01 -0.23
C LYS A 81 7.34 -3.93 0.33
N MET A 82 7.81 -4.08 1.56
CA MET A 82 8.68 -3.10 2.21
C MET A 82 9.96 -2.92 1.40
N LEU A 83 10.63 -4.01 0.99
CA LEU A 83 11.87 -3.96 0.20
C LEU A 83 11.66 -3.29 -1.16
N ILE A 84 10.59 -3.64 -1.87
CA ILE A 84 10.25 -3.05 -3.18
C ILE A 84 9.93 -1.56 -3.02
N SER A 85 9.14 -1.20 -2.01
CA SER A 85 8.73 0.18 -1.74
C SER A 85 9.92 1.06 -1.35
N LEU A 86 10.82 0.55 -0.50
CA LEU A 86 12.00 1.28 -0.06
C LEU A 86 13.01 1.47 -1.20
N SER A 87 13.20 0.43 -2.02
CA SER A 87 14.06 0.53 -3.21
C SER A 87 13.56 1.60 -4.18
N PHE A 88 12.25 1.65 -4.40
CA PHE A 88 11.64 2.67 -5.25
C PHE A 88 11.74 4.08 -4.64
N PHE A 89 11.57 4.21 -3.33
CA PHE A 89 11.76 5.49 -2.63
C PHE A 89 13.18 6.03 -2.82
N ILE A 90 14.19 5.19 -2.64
CA ILE A 90 15.60 5.55 -2.86
C ILE A 90 15.82 5.95 -4.32
N PHE A 91 15.22 5.23 -5.27
CA PHE A 91 15.29 5.57 -6.69
C PHE A 91 14.71 6.97 -6.98
N LEU A 92 13.53 7.31 -6.45
CA LEU A 92 12.94 8.64 -6.61
C LEU A 92 13.83 9.74 -6.00
N MET A 93 14.36 9.47 -4.81
CA MET A 93 15.28 10.37 -4.13
C MET A 93 16.56 10.68 -4.93
N TYR A 94 17.09 9.68 -5.65
CA TYR A 94 18.25 9.86 -6.51
C TYR A 94 17.89 10.56 -7.83
N ARG A 95 16.73 10.23 -8.41
CA ARG A 95 16.28 10.76 -9.70
C ARG A 95 15.88 12.24 -9.64
N PHE A 96 15.35 12.70 -8.51
CA PHE A 96 14.82 14.05 -8.30
C PHE A 96 15.55 14.78 -7.15
N PRO A 97 16.83 15.15 -7.31
CA PRO A 97 17.62 15.74 -6.23
C PRO A 97 17.17 17.15 -5.81
N GLY A 98 16.41 17.85 -6.66
CA GLY A 98 15.88 19.19 -6.39
C GLY A 98 14.57 19.24 -5.60
N GLU A 99 13.99 18.10 -5.26
CA GLU A 99 12.76 18.03 -4.49
C GLU A 99 13.04 18.08 -2.97
N ASN A 100 12.08 18.60 -2.19
CA ASN A 100 12.17 18.58 -0.75
C ASN A 100 12.13 17.13 -0.24
N ARG A 101 13.31 16.58 0.07
CA ARG A 101 13.53 15.20 0.53
C ARG A 101 12.71 14.85 1.78
N MET A 102 12.57 15.81 2.69
CA MET A 102 11.78 15.62 3.91
C MET A 102 10.30 15.47 3.57
N LEU A 103 9.78 16.31 2.67
CA LEU A 103 8.39 16.24 2.22
C LEU A 103 8.10 14.96 1.42
N LEU A 104 9.02 14.56 0.53
CA LEU A 104 8.92 13.32 -0.23
C LEU A 104 8.93 12.09 0.70
N GLY A 105 9.84 12.08 1.68
CA GLY A 105 9.92 11.03 2.69
C GLY A 105 8.64 10.93 3.53
N LEU A 106 8.13 12.06 4.02
CA LEU A 106 6.90 12.10 4.80
C LEU A 106 5.70 11.55 3.99
N ASN A 107 5.54 12.01 2.74
CA ASN A 107 4.48 11.52 1.85
C ASN A 107 4.60 10.01 1.59
N PHE A 108 5.81 9.53 1.32
CA PHE A 108 6.07 8.10 1.12
C PHE A 108 5.65 7.28 2.34
N PHE A 109 6.13 7.64 3.55
CA PHE A 109 5.81 6.90 4.77
C PHE A 109 4.33 6.96 5.12
N CYS A 110 3.68 8.12 4.98
CA CYS A 110 2.25 8.27 5.24
C CYS A 110 1.41 7.37 4.31
N ILE A 111 1.65 7.42 3.00
CA ILE A 111 0.95 6.57 2.03
C ILE A 111 1.23 5.08 2.34
N TYR A 112 2.51 4.74 2.55
CA TYR A 112 2.94 3.36 2.80
C TYR A 112 2.28 2.77 4.05
N PHE A 113 2.30 3.50 5.17
CA PHE A 113 1.71 3.02 6.42
C PHE A 113 0.20 2.91 6.33
N LEU A 114 -0.48 3.88 5.72
CA LEU A 114 -1.93 3.84 5.54
C LEU A 114 -2.36 2.61 4.70
N MET A 115 -1.68 2.38 3.58
CA MET A 115 -1.93 1.22 2.72
C MET A 115 -1.60 -0.10 3.42
N SER A 116 -0.51 -0.15 4.19
CA SER A 116 -0.14 -1.31 4.99
C SER A 116 -1.14 -1.60 6.10
N PHE A 117 -1.70 -0.57 6.73
CA PHE A 117 -2.73 -0.74 7.75
C PHE A 117 -3.97 -1.42 7.17
N PHE A 118 -4.49 -0.95 6.03
CA PHE A 118 -5.60 -1.58 5.34
C PHE A 118 -5.30 -3.03 4.94
N GLU A 119 -4.13 -3.28 4.38
CA GLU A 119 -3.68 -4.61 3.97
C GLU A 119 -3.65 -5.59 5.15
N VAL A 120 -2.92 -5.26 6.21
CA VAL A 120 -2.73 -6.12 7.38
C VAL A 120 -4.06 -6.39 8.07
N MET A 121 -4.91 -5.36 8.25
CA MET A 121 -6.22 -5.52 8.87
C MET A 121 -7.12 -6.51 8.12
N ILE A 122 -7.13 -6.45 6.78
CA ILE A 122 -7.95 -7.36 5.97
C ILE A 122 -7.35 -8.78 5.96
N LEU A 123 -6.02 -8.91 5.85
CA LEU A 123 -5.35 -10.21 5.92
C LEU A 123 -5.59 -10.90 7.27
N LEU A 124 -5.46 -10.18 8.39
CA LEU A 124 -5.74 -10.72 9.72
C LEU A 124 -7.21 -11.12 9.89
N ARG A 125 -8.14 -10.34 9.35
CA ARG A 125 -9.57 -10.70 9.37
C ARG A 125 -9.84 -11.98 8.58
N ASN A 126 -9.21 -12.13 7.42
CA ASN A 126 -9.32 -13.33 6.59
C ASN A 126 -8.68 -14.54 7.26
N LEU A 127 -7.55 -14.36 7.94
CA LEU A 127 -6.87 -15.42 8.70
C LEU A 127 -7.74 -15.89 9.86
N ARG A 128 -8.32 -14.96 10.63
CA ARG A 128 -9.24 -15.27 11.74
C ARG A 128 -10.45 -16.09 11.27
N ARG A 129 -11.00 -15.80 10.10
CA ARG A 129 -12.14 -16.55 9.53
C ARG A 129 -11.76 -17.98 9.11
N LYS A 130 -10.49 -18.23 8.80
CA LYS A 130 -10.00 -19.56 8.37
C LYS A 130 -9.59 -20.47 9.51
N ILE A 131 -9.17 -19.89 10.64
CA ILE A 131 -8.75 -20.65 11.84
C ILE A 131 -9.96 -21.08 12.68
N LYS A 132 -11.06 -20.31 12.62
CA LYS A 132 -12.31 -20.59 13.33
C LYS A 132 -13.24 -21.44 12.47
#